data_AF-M7P3E0-F1
#
_entry.id   AF-M7P3E0-F1
#
_cell.length_a   1.000
_cell.length_b   1.000
_cell.length_c   1.000
_cell.angle_alpha   90.00
_cell.angle_beta   90.00
_cell.angle_gamma   90.00
#
_symmetry.space_group_name_H-M   'P 1'
#
loop_
_entity.id
_entity.type
_entity.pdbx_description
1 polymer ?
#
loop_
_entity_poly.entity_id
_entity_poly.type
_entity_poly.pdbx_seq_one_letter_code
_entity_poly.pdbx_strand_id
1 'polypeptide(L)'
;MNQNLSRLFASVVVLSEFHPQARAIRFWRASQQDAPEAAVIFHQRPTRQREQLEADIAVVATMLGPAAMPDYYAFCQDIESIFNGAGPSGPISRLRDLDWHRFRQVSAYAQHWRSRNPEEVVKLLAFMMAMPLFSRIAAQLIVENSSETLLAIEQQMQENRGVYLLGVRRFHELFRSEIDAACSESKLLVATYRGSKKDNNAAQIVNRMLGSIDFS
;
A
#
# COMPACT_ATOMS: atom_id res chain seq x y z
N MET A 1 -12.93 16.35 6.56
CA MET A 1 -12.41 16.58 5.20
C MET A 1 -11.17 15.72 4.93
N ASN A 2 -10.20 15.66 5.85
CA ASN A 2 -8.96 14.88 5.68
C ASN A 2 -9.12 13.37 5.40
N GLN A 3 -10.03 12.65 6.07
CA GLN A 3 -10.13 11.19 5.87
C GLN A 3 -10.46 10.77 4.43
N ASN A 4 -11.23 11.57 3.69
CA ASN A 4 -11.54 11.26 2.29
C ASN A 4 -10.31 11.44 1.39
N LEU A 5 -9.48 12.45 1.65
CA LEU A 5 -8.23 12.68 0.94
C LEU A 5 -7.17 11.65 1.31
N SER A 6 -7.05 11.28 2.59
CA SER A 6 -6.13 10.22 3.00
C SER A 6 -6.50 8.89 2.34
N ARG A 7 -7.80 8.57 2.22
CA ARG A 7 -8.25 7.41 1.43
C ARG A 7 -7.93 7.54 -0.05
N LEU A 8 -8.11 8.73 -0.61
CA LEU A 8 -7.82 9.07 -2.01
C LEU A 8 -6.35 8.85 -2.36
N PHE A 9 -5.42 9.36 -1.55
CA PHE A 9 -3.99 9.16 -1.77
C PHE A 9 -3.58 7.71 -1.47
N ALA A 10 -4.14 7.09 -0.43
CA ALA A 10 -3.82 5.71 -0.07
C ALA A 10 -4.20 4.70 -1.17
N SER A 11 -5.15 5.02 -2.06
CA SER A 11 -5.51 4.14 -3.18
C SER A 11 -4.52 4.22 -4.36
N VAL A 12 -3.71 5.28 -4.44
CA VAL A 12 -2.81 5.52 -5.59
C VAL A 12 -1.34 5.43 -5.25
N VAL A 13 -0.92 5.74 -4.02
CA VAL A 13 0.49 5.87 -3.63
C VAL A 13 1.32 4.61 -3.93
N VAL A 14 0.80 3.43 -3.56
CA VAL A 14 1.51 2.17 -3.84
C VAL A 14 1.67 1.94 -5.35
N LEU A 15 0.60 2.12 -6.12
CA LEU A 15 0.65 1.86 -7.55
C LEU A 15 1.50 2.89 -8.28
N SER A 16 1.48 4.16 -7.85
CA SER A 16 2.35 5.19 -8.43
C SER A 16 3.83 4.91 -8.16
N GLU A 17 4.16 4.45 -6.95
CA GLU A 17 5.54 4.20 -6.55
C GLU A 17 6.11 2.90 -7.14
N PHE A 18 5.34 1.81 -7.11
CA PHE A 18 5.88 0.47 -7.33
C PHE A 18 5.41 -0.23 -8.61
N HIS A 19 4.35 0.25 -9.29
CA HIS A 19 3.88 -0.42 -10.50
C HIS A 19 4.73 -0.03 -11.72
N PRO A 20 5.36 -0.97 -12.43
CA PRO A 20 6.36 -0.68 -13.49
C PRO A 20 5.78 0.01 -14.74
N GLN A 21 4.45 0.09 -14.83
CA GLN A 21 3.74 0.78 -15.91
C GLN A 21 3.03 2.05 -15.44
N ALA A 22 3.15 2.46 -14.18
CA ALA A 22 2.49 3.68 -13.68
C ALA A 22 2.98 4.90 -14.46
N ARG A 23 2.03 5.66 -15.00
CA ARG A 23 2.31 6.82 -15.87
C ARG A 23 1.83 8.12 -15.25
N ALA A 24 0.58 8.12 -14.82
CA ALA A 24 -0.07 9.29 -14.26
C ALA A 24 -1.09 8.88 -13.21
N ILE A 25 -1.50 9.83 -12.39
CA ILE A 25 -2.57 9.72 -11.43
C ILE A 25 -3.69 10.63 -11.91
N ARG A 26 -4.90 10.10 -11.93
CA ARG A 26 -6.11 10.86 -12.24
C ARG A 26 -6.88 11.06 -10.95
N PHE A 27 -7.30 12.29 -10.70
CA PHE A 27 -8.23 12.66 -9.63
C PHE A 27 -9.51 13.25 -10.24
N TRP A 28 -10.68 12.84 -9.75
CA TRP A 28 -11.99 13.33 -10.21
C TRP A 28 -13.05 13.18 -9.12
N ARG A 29 -14.25 13.76 -9.31
CA ARG A 29 -15.42 13.42 -8.48
C ARG A 29 -16.38 12.52 -9.24
N ALA A 30 -16.83 11.44 -8.61
CA ALA A 30 -17.81 10.55 -9.21
C ALA A 30 -19.20 11.20 -9.24
N SER A 31 -19.81 11.20 -10.43
CA SER A 31 -21.08 11.90 -10.69
C SER A 31 -22.29 11.39 -9.91
N GLN A 32 -22.20 10.20 -9.30
CA GLN A 32 -23.31 9.60 -8.53
C GLN A 32 -23.26 9.87 -7.02
N GLN A 33 -22.10 10.22 -6.45
CA GLN A 33 -21.92 10.31 -4.98
C GLN A 33 -21.18 11.57 -4.52
N ASP A 34 -20.72 12.42 -5.45
CA ASP A 34 -19.86 13.57 -5.16
C ASP A 34 -18.58 13.19 -4.38
N ALA A 35 -18.21 11.91 -4.39
CA ALA A 35 -17.03 11.42 -3.69
C ALA A 35 -15.77 11.66 -4.55
N PRO A 36 -14.66 12.16 -3.97
CA PRO A 36 -13.39 12.23 -4.68
C PRO A 36 -12.88 10.81 -4.95
N GLU A 37 -12.42 10.57 -6.17
CA GLU A 37 -11.87 9.31 -6.64
C GLU A 37 -10.50 9.54 -7.28
N ALA A 38 -9.64 8.53 -7.16
CA ALA A 38 -8.32 8.55 -7.76
C ALA A 38 -7.94 7.17 -8.30
N ALA A 39 -7.22 7.18 -9.42
CA ALA A 39 -6.70 5.97 -10.04
C ALA A 39 -5.38 6.24 -10.77
N VAL A 40 -4.52 5.23 -10.80
CA VAL A 40 -3.29 5.25 -11.58
C VAL A 40 -3.59 4.83 -13.02
N ILE A 41 -3.14 5.65 -13.96
CA ILE A 41 -3.15 5.38 -15.39
C ILE A 41 -1.85 4.65 -15.74
N PHE A 42 -1.98 3.53 -16.44
CA PHE A 42 -0.85 2.71 -16.84
C PHE A 42 -0.46 2.90 -18.32
N HIS A 43 0.82 2.64 -18.63
CA HIS A 43 1.27 2.48 -20.02
C HIS A 43 0.66 1.23 -20.65
N GLN A 44 0.13 1.36 -21.86
CA GLN A 44 -0.36 0.24 -22.66
C GLN A 44 0.81 -0.36 -23.46
N ARG A 45 1.70 -1.08 -22.78
CA ARG A 45 2.79 -1.84 -23.41
C ARG A 45 2.80 -3.28 -22.91
N PRO A 46 3.30 -4.25 -23.71
CA PRO A 46 3.50 -5.61 -23.22
C PRO A 46 4.41 -5.61 -21.99
N THR A 47 4.03 -6.33 -20.93
CA THR A 47 4.86 -6.56 -19.74
C THR A 47 5.75 -7.77 -19.95
N ARG A 48 7.01 -7.68 -19.54
CA ARG A 48 7.87 -8.86 -19.38
C ARG A 48 7.42 -9.66 -18.17
N GLN A 49 7.75 -10.95 -18.11
CA GLN A 49 7.35 -11.82 -16.98
C GLN A 49 7.76 -11.25 -15.60
N ARG A 50 8.94 -10.65 -15.50
CA ARG A 50 9.40 -9.98 -14.27
C ARG A 50 8.55 -8.76 -13.91
N GLU A 51 8.27 -7.91 -14.90
CA GLU A 51 7.43 -6.72 -14.69
C GLU A 51 6.00 -7.12 -14.32
N GLN A 52 5.51 -8.26 -14.83
CA GLN A 52 4.21 -8.80 -14.45
C GLN A 52 4.18 -9.17 -12.96
N LEU A 53 5.21 -9.85 -12.45
CA LEU A 53 5.30 -10.15 -11.02
C LEU A 53 5.38 -8.88 -10.16
N GLU A 54 6.18 -7.90 -10.58
CA GLU A 54 6.27 -6.60 -9.89
C GLU A 54 4.91 -5.87 -9.87
N ALA A 55 4.17 -5.90 -10.99
CA ALA A 55 2.82 -5.37 -11.09
C ALA A 55 1.82 -6.11 -10.19
N ASP A 56 1.86 -7.44 -10.17
CA ASP A 56 0.98 -8.26 -9.34
C ASP A 56 1.23 -8.00 -7.85
N ILE A 57 2.50 -7.88 -7.44
CA ILE A 57 2.88 -7.52 -6.08
C ILE A 57 2.32 -6.14 -5.72
N ALA A 58 2.52 -5.13 -6.56
CA ALA A 58 2.04 -3.78 -6.30
C ALA A 58 0.51 -3.74 -6.14
N VAL A 59 -0.23 -4.40 -7.04
CA VAL A 59 -1.69 -4.45 -6.98
C VAL A 59 -2.18 -5.16 -5.72
N VAL A 60 -1.65 -6.35 -5.42
CA VAL A 60 -2.03 -7.10 -4.22
C VAL A 60 -1.74 -6.29 -2.97
N ALA A 61 -0.57 -5.65 -2.89
CA ALA A 61 -0.20 -4.83 -1.75
C ALA A 61 -1.16 -3.65 -1.53
N THR A 62 -1.63 -2.98 -2.59
CA THR A 62 -2.67 -1.95 -2.48
C THR A 62 -3.95 -2.52 -1.86
N MET A 63 -4.36 -3.72 -2.26
CA MET A 63 -5.60 -4.36 -1.82
C MET A 63 -5.54 -4.92 -0.38
N LEU A 64 -4.33 -5.14 0.15
CA LEU A 64 -4.12 -5.59 1.52
C LEU A 64 -4.23 -4.45 2.56
N GLY A 65 -4.26 -3.19 2.12
CA GLY A 65 -4.37 -2.00 2.97
C GLY A 65 -5.43 -2.08 4.08
N PRO A 66 -6.67 -2.54 3.80
CA PRO A 66 -7.70 -2.67 4.84
C PRO A 66 -7.43 -3.77 5.87
N ALA A 67 -6.64 -4.80 5.54
CA ALA A 67 -6.33 -5.90 6.46
C ALA A 67 -5.17 -5.58 7.42
N ALA A 68 -4.32 -4.60 7.07
CA ALA A 68 -3.18 -4.22 7.89
C ALA A 68 -3.56 -3.50 9.20
N MET A 69 -4.82 -3.07 9.33
CA MET A 69 -5.36 -2.36 10.49
C MET A 69 -6.69 -2.99 10.92
N PRO A 70 -7.07 -2.92 12.21
CA PRO A 70 -6.35 -2.28 13.32
C PRO A 70 -5.24 -3.15 13.95
N ASP A 71 -5.16 -4.44 13.60
CA ASP A 71 -4.21 -5.39 14.19
C ASP A 71 -3.12 -5.78 13.19
N TYR A 72 -2.05 -4.96 13.16
CA TYR A 72 -0.93 -5.16 12.25
C TYR A 72 -0.10 -6.40 12.61
N TYR A 73 -0.01 -6.73 13.90
CA TYR A 73 0.68 -7.95 14.32
C TYR A 73 0.00 -9.20 13.75
N ALA A 74 -1.32 -9.30 13.89
CA ALA A 74 -2.10 -10.41 13.31
C ALA A 74 -2.02 -10.43 11.78
N PHE A 75 -2.04 -9.26 11.13
CA PHE A 75 -1.84 -9.15 9.69
C PHE A 75 -0.49 -9.72 9.24
N CYS A 76 0.60 -9.37 9.93
CA CYS A 76 1.93 -9.89 9.60
C CYS A 76 2.00 -11.42 9.77
N GLN A 77 1.41 -11.95 10.85
CA GLN A 77 1.34 -13.41 11.07
C GLN A 77 0.56 -14.12 9.96
N ASP A 78 -0.53 -13.53 9.49
CA ASP A 78 -1.35 -14.07 8.41
C ASP A 78 -0.56 -14.09 7.09
N ILE A 79 0.17 -13.01 6.75
CA ILE A 79 1.08 -12.97 5.59
C ILE A 79 2.13 -14.09 5.67
N GLU A 80 2.81 -14.25 6.81
CA GLU A 80 3.82 -15.32 6.96
C GLU A 80 3.22 -16.71 6.78
N SER A 81 2.08 -16.96 7.41
CA SER A 81 1.39 -18.25 7.35
C SER A 81 1.00 -18.60 5.92
N ILE A 82 0.38 -17.66 5.20
CA ILE A 82 -0.02 -17.84 3.79
C ILE A 82 1.19 -18.08 2.91
N PHE A 83 2.27 -17.32 3.09
CA PHE A 83 3.49 -17.48 2.32
C PHE A 83 4.25 -18.75 2.69
N ASN A 84 3.92 -19.40 3.80
CA ASN A 84 4.41 -20.73 4.19
C ASN A 84 3.48 -21.88 3.74
N GLY A 85 2.39 -21.58 3.02
CA GLY A 85 1.49 -22.58 2.44
C GLY A 85 0.17 -22.78 3.19
N ALA A 86 -0.07 -22.04 4.27
CA ALA A 86 -1.37 -22.08 4.95
C ALA A 86 -2.46 -21.36 4.13
N GLY A 87 -3.72 -21.68 4.41
CA GLY A 87 -4.85 -20.87 3.96
C GLY A 87 -4.94 -19.55 4.76
N PRO A 88 -5.62 -18.52 4.22
CA PRO A 88 -5.86 -17.29 4.95
C PRO A 88 -6.78 -17.56 6.15
N SER A 89 -6.35 -17.18 7.34
CA SER A 89 -7.12 -17.41 8.58
C SER A 89 -7.24 -16.19 9.48
N GLY A 90 -6.43 -15.15 9.23
CA GLY A 90 -6.40 -13.91 9.99
C GLY A 90 -7.14 -12.76 9.30
N PRO A 91 -6.65 -11.51 9.46
CA PRO A 91 -7.28 -10.33 8.86
C PRO A 91 -7.49 -10.39 7.34
N ILE A 92 -6.64 -11.12 6.61
CA ILE A 92 -6.70 -11.18 5.14
C ILE A 92 -7.90 -12.01 4.68
N SER A 93 -8.35 -13.01 5.45
CA SER A 93 -9.51 -13.82 5.10
C SER A 93 -10.82 -13.01 5.05
N ARG A 94 -10.83 -11.82 5.65
CA ARG A 94 -11.99 -10.90 5.71
C ARG A 94 -12.09 -9.99 4.50
N LEU A 95 -11.06 -9.93 3.65
CA LEU A 95 -11.06 -9.11 2.43
C LEU A 95 -11.96 -9.75 1.36
N ARG A 96 -13.03 -9.05 0.99
CA ARG A 96 -13.98 -9.51 -0.04
C ARG A 96 -13.46 -9.28 -1.46
N ASP A 97 -12.81 -8.15 -1.66
CA ASP A 97 -12.45 -7.67 -2.99
C ASP A 97 -11.01 -8.02 -3.39
N LEU A 98 -10.26 -8.76 -2.55
CA LEU A 98 -8.88 -9.14 -2.85
C LEU A 98 -8.80 -10.00 -4.13
N ASP A 99 -7.87 -9.65 -5.02
CA ASP A 99 -7.52 -10.52 -6.15
C ASP A 99 -6.75 -11.74 -5.65
N TRP A 100 -7.51 -12.77 -5.27
CA TRP A 100 -6.99 -14.03 -4.76
C TRP A 100 -6.12 -14.77 -5.77
N HIS A 101 -6.34 -14.57 -7.07
CA HIS A 101 -5.53 -15.20 -8.10
C HIS A 101 -4.11 -14.64 -8.08
N ARG A 102 -3.96 -13.31 -8.19
CA ARG A 102 -2.65 -12.65 -8.10
C ARG A 102 -1.97 -12.90 -6.75
N PHE A 103 -2.72 -12.84 -5.66
CA PHE A 103 -2.15 -13.08 -4.34
C PHE A 103 -1.59 -14.51 -4.18
N ARG A 104 -2.30 -15.52 -4.69
CA ARG A 104 -1.81 -16.91 -4.71
C ARG A 104 -0.59 -17.09 -5.61
N GLN A 105 -0.50 -16.35 -6.72
CA GLN A 105 0.69 -16.40 -7.59
C GLN A 105 1.92 -15.84 -6.86
N VAL A 106 1.78 -14.72 -6.15
CA VAL A 106 2.87 -14.14 -5.36
C VAL A 106 3.29 -15.08 -4.22
N SER A 107 2.33 -15.69 -3.51
CA SER A 107 2.65 -16.63 -2.43
C SER A 107 3.30 -17.92 -2.96
N ALA A 108 2.81 -18.47 -4.07
CA ALA A 108 3.40 -19.64 -4.72
C ALA A 108 4.82 -19.36 -5.22
N TYR A 109 5.08 -18.16 -5.77
CA TYR A 109 6.43 -17.71 -6.11
C TYR A 109 7.35 -17.73 -4.90
N ALA A 110 6.90 -17.16 -3.77
CA ALA A 110 7.68 -17.16 -2.53
C ALA A 110 7.97 -18.58 -2.01
N GLN A 111 6.99 -19.48 -2.04
CA GLN A 111 7.15 -20.87 -1.63
C GLN A 111 8.14 -21.62 -2.52
N HIS A 112 8.06 -21.44 -3.84
CA HIS A 112 8.96 -22.05 -4.81
C HIS A 112 10.42 -21.65 -4.57
N TRP A 113 10.67 -20.38 -4.27
CA TRP A 113 12.02 -19.85 -4.07
C TRP A 113 12.56 -20.01 -2.65
N ARG A 114 11.74 -20.38 -1.66
CA ARG A 114 12.16 -20.39 -0.25
C ARG A 114 13.37 -21.29 0.03
N SER A 115 13.49 -22.44 -0.61
CA SER A 115 14.66 -23.33 -0.45
C SER A 115 15.85 -22.94 -1.33
N ARG A 116 15.64 -22.15 -2.38
CA ARG A 116 16.65 -21.78 -3.39
C ARG A 116 17.27 -20.41 -3.14
N ASN A 117 16.47 -19.48 -2.64
CA ASN A 117 16.85 -18.11 -2.35
C ASN A 117 16.02 -17.57 -1.16
N PRO A 118 16.33 -18.03 0.07
CA PRO A 118 15.57 -17.65 1.26
C PRO A 118 15.64 -16.14 1.55
N GLU A 119 16.75 -15.49 1.22
CA GLU A 119 16.94 -14.05 1.45
C GLU A 119 15.97 -13.20 0.62
N GLU A 120 15.79 -13.52 -0.67
CA GLU A 120 14.83 -12.82 -1.52
C GLU A 120 13.39 -13.05 -1.07
N VAL A 121 13.07 -14.24 -0.56
CA VAL A 121 11.75 -14.52 0.02
C VAL A 121 11.53 -13.71 1.30
N VAL A 122 12.56 -13.53 2.13
CA VAL A 122 12.49 -12.67 3.33
C VAL A 122 12.30 -11.20 2.95
N LYS A 123 12.92 -10.73 1.86
CA LYS A 123 12.70 -9.37 1.33
C LYS A 123 11.27 -9.20 0.81
N LEU A 124 10.78 -10.16 0.02
CA LEU A 124 9.40 -10.16 -0.48
C LEU A 124 8.39 -10.14 0.67
N LEU A 125 8.59 -10.97 1.69
CA LEU A 125 7.74 -10.95 2.89
C LEU A 125 7.74 -9.59 3.60
N ALA A 126 8.93 -8.99 3.78
CA ALA A 126 9.04 -7.66 4.38
C ALA A 126 8.24 -6.64 3.57
N PHE A 127 8.34 -6.72 2.25
CA PHE A 127 7.67 -5.83 1.32
C PHE A 127 6.14 -5.98 1.42
N MET A 128 5.63 -7.22 1.38
CA MET A 128 4.20 -7.52 1.52
C MET A 128 3.62 -7.08 2.87
N MET A 129 4.44 -7.04 3.93
CA MET A 129 4.05 -6.50 5.24
C MET A 129 4.08 -4.97 5.28
N ALA A 130 5.11 -4.36 4.70
CA ALA A 130 5.35 -2.92 4.77
C ALA A 130 4.39 -2.11 3.88
N MET A 131 4.16 -2.53 2.63
CA MET A 131 3.46 -1.71 1.64
C MET A 131 2.03 -1.31 2.03
N PRO A 132 1.19 -2.20 2.62
CA PRO A 132 -0.15 -1.82 3.05
C PRO A 132 -0.15 -0.69 4.08
N LEU A 133 0.86 -0.65 4.97
CA LEU A 133 1.06 0.44 5.92
C LEU A 133 1.64 1.69 5.26
N PHE A 134 2.69 1.52 4.45
CA PHE A 134 3.32 2.59 3.70
C PHE A 134 2.28 3.45 2.98
N SER A 135 1.31 2.83 2.29
CA SER A 135 0.27 3.56 1.56
C SER A 135 -0.55 4.48 2.47
N ARG A 136 -0.89 4.02 3.68
CA ARG A 136 -1.69 4.78 4.64
C ARG A 136 -0.89 5.91 5.27
N ILE A 137 0.34 5.62 5.69
CA ILE A 137 1.25 6.60 6.30
C ILE A 137 1.55 7.72 5.30
N ALA A 138 1.96 7.36 4.07
CA ALA A 138 2.25 8.34 3.03
C ALA A 138 1.04 9.21 2.71
N ALA A 139 -0.14 8.61 2.58
CA ALA A 139 -1.36 9.36 2.31
C ALA A 139 -1.75 10.33 3.44
N GLN A 140 -1.52 9.93 4.69
CA GLN A 140 -1.72 10.80 5.84
C GLN A 140 -0.73 11.97 5.82
N LEU A 141 0.56 11.71 5.70
CA LEU A 141 1.60 12.74 5.66
C LEU A 141 1.37 13.75 4.52
N ILE A 142 0.94 13.27 3.34
CA ILE A 142 0.58 14.12 2.18
C ILE A 142 -0.55 15.09 2.53
N VAL A 143 -1.56 14.63 3.27
CA VAL A 143 -2.73 15.42 3.64
C VAL A 143 -2.41 16.37 4.79
N GLU A 144 -1.62 15.96 5.77
CA GLU A 144 -1.24 16.77 6.93
C GLU A 144 -0.34 17.94 6.54
N ASN A 145 0.65 17.70 5.67
CA ASN A 145 1.62 18.72 5.27
C ASN A 145 1.02 19.79 4.35
N SER A 146 -0.29 19.74 4.04
CA SER A 146 -1.11 20.81 3.47
C SER A 146 -0.39 21.61 2.38
N SER A 147 -0.14 20.98 1.23
CA SER A 147 0.58 21.61 0.11
C SER A 147 -0.34 22.42 -0.83
N GLU A 148 0.22 23.42 -1.50
CA GLU A 148 -0.47 24.16 -2.59
C GLU A 148 -0.97 23.22 -3.69
N THR A 149 -0.25 22.11 -3.93
CA THR A 149 -0.66 21.08 -4.89
C THR A 149 -1.95 20.38 -4.44
N LEU A 150 -2.07 20.06 -3.15
CA LEU A 150 -3.27 19.42 -2.60
C LEU A 150 -4.50 20.32 -2.79
N LEU A 151 -4.36 21.62 -2.48
CA LEU A 151 -5.42 22.60 -2.72
C LEU A 151 -5.79 22.72 -4.20
N ALA A 152 -4.82 22.70 -5.10
CA ALA A 152 -5.06 22.75 -6.54
C ALA A 152 -5.81 21.50 -7.05
N ILE A 153 -5.43 20.31 -6.56
CA ILE A 153 -6.13 19.04 -6.87
C ILE A 153 -7.59 19.14 -6.40
N GLU A 154 -7.82 19.59 -5.17
CA GLU A 154 -9.16 19.75 -4.62
C GLU A 154 -10.00 20.74 -5.42
N GLN A 155 -9.48 21.94 -5.67
CA GLN A 155 -10.20 22.98 -6.41
C GLN A 155 -10.60 22.50 -7.80
N GLN A 156 -9.68 21.86 -8.52
CA GLN A 156 -9.98 21.38 -9.87
C GLN A 156 -10.95 20.20 -9.89
N MET A 157 -11.01 19.39 -8.82
CA MET A 157 -12.04 18.36 -8.67
C MET A 157 -13.44 18.94 -8.40
N GLN A 158 -13.56 20.17 -7.91
CA GLN A 158 -14.84 20.84 -7.65
C GLN A 158 -15.49 21.41 -8.92
N GLU A 159 -14.73 21.58 -10.00
CA GLU A 159 -15.25 22.07 -11.28
C GLU A 159 -16.16 21.02 -11.94
N ASN A 160 -17.19 21.46 -12.67
CA ASN A 160 -18.10 20.53 -13.35
C ASN A 160 -17.34 19.69 -14.40
N ARG A 161 -17.34 18.36 -14.23
CA ARG A 161 -16.48 17.41 -14.98
C ARG A 161 -14.97 17.62 -14.77
N GLY A 162 -14.59 18.26 -13.67
CA GLY A 162 -13.21 18.50 -13.28
C GLY A 162 -12.41 17.22 -13.17
N VAL A 163 -11.26 17.19 -13.85
CA VAL A 163 -10.28 16.12 -13.77
C VAL A 163 -8.91 16.75 -13.57
N TYR A 164 -8.18 16.30 -12.56
CA TYR A 164 -6.78 16.65 -12.36
C TYR A 164 -5.90 15.47 -12.75
N LEU A 165 -4.93 15.71 -13.63
CA LEU A 165 -3.96 14.70 -14.07
C LEU A 165 -2.56 15.08 -13.61
N LEU A 166 -1.92 14.17 -12.87
CA LEU A 166 -0.57 14.35 -12.34
C LEU A 166 0.33 13.23 -12.85
N GLY A 167 1.41 13.56 -13.54
CA GLY A 167 2.40 12.55 -13.94
C GLY A 167 3.05 11.89 -12.72
N VAL A 168 3.27 10.57 -12.74
CA VAL A 168 3.85 9.82 -11.61
C VAL A 168 5.21 10.37 -11.20
N ARG A 169 6.05 10.73 -12.16
CA ARG A 169 7.33 11.40 -11.86
C ARG A 169 7.13 12.71 -11.08
N ARG A 170 6.16 13.53 -11.49
CA ARG A 170 5.86 14.79 -10.82
C ARG A 170 5.26 14.56 -9.43
N PHE A 171 4.42 13.53 -9.27
CA PHE A 171 3.91 13.10 -7.99
C PHE A 171 5.05 12.76 -7.01
N HIS A 172 6.04 11.97 -7.44
CA HIS A 172 7.21 11.65 -6.60
C HIS A 172 8.05 12.88 -6.27
N GLU A 173 8.21 13.82 -7.20
CA GLU A 173 8.94 15.07 -6.94
C GLU A 173 8.23 15.95 -5.89
N LEU A 174 6.89 16.01 -5.94
CA LEU A 174 6.09 16.84 -5.05
C LEU A 174 5.97 16.27 -3.64
N PHE A 175 5.84 14.96 -3.50
CA PHE A 175 5.58 14.27 -2.23
C PHE A 175 6.74 13.42 -1.75
N ARG A 176 7.96 13.75 -2.19
CA ARG A 176 9.16 12.96 -1.91
C ARG A 176 9.41 12.79 -0.41
N SER A 177 9.28 13.88 0.34
CA SER A 177 9.54 13.88 1.78
C SER A 177 8.60 12.95 2.53
N GLU A 178 7.32 12.98 2.17
CA GLU A 178 6.26 12.15 2.75
C GLU A 178 6.45 10.68 2.39
N ILE A 179 6.80 10.38 1.13
CA ILE A 179 7.08 9.03 0.66
C ILE A 179 8.31 8.44 1.37
N ASP A 180 9.40 9.20 1.49
CA ASP A 180 10.63 8.76 2.14
C ASP A 180 10.41 8.52 3.66
N ALA A 181 9.63 9.38 4.31
CA ALA A 181 9.23 9.21 5.72
C ALA A 181 8.37 7.97 5.91
N ALA A 182 7.32 7.78 5.10
CA ALA A 182 6.45 6.61 5.15
C ALA A 182 7.20 5.30 4.88
N CYS A 183 8.18 5.33 3.98
CA CYS A 183 9.05 4.19 3.69
C CYS A 183 9.92 3.84 4.91
N SER A 184 10.42 4.84 5.64
CA SER A 184 11.22 4.64 6.85
C SER A 184 10.37 4.06 8.00
N GLU A 185 9.18 4.61 8.22
CA GLU A 185 8.26 4.15 9.27
C GLU A 185 7.73 2.73 9.03
N SER A 186 7.29 2.43 7.81
CA SER A 186 6.82 1.08 7.46
C SER A 186 7.92 0.02 7.62
N LYS A 187 9.18 0.34 7.28
CA LYS A 187 10.34 -0.53 7.52
C LYS A 187 10.58 -0.74 9.02
N LEU A 188 10.48 0.32 9.82
CA LEU A 188 10.64 0.23 11.28
C LEU A 188 9.59 -0.70 11.88
N LEU A 189 8.32 -0.60 11.46
CA LEU A 189 7.25 -1.47 11.94
C LEU A 189 7.48 -2.95 11.59
N VAL A 190 7.92 -3.25 10.36
CA VAL A 190 8.32 -4.62 9.98
C VAL A 190 9.50 -5.12 10.83
N ALA A 191 10.51 -4.27 11.07
CA ALA A 191 11.66 -4.63 11.89
C ALA A 191 11.24 -4.91 13.35
N THR A 192 10.39 -4.07 13.93
CA THR A 192 9.82 -4.27 15.27
C THR A 192 9.00 -5.55 15.35
N TYR A 193 8.16 -5.85 14.35
CA TYR A 193 7.43 -7.12 14.28
C TYR A 193 8.39 -8.32 14.28
N ARG A 194 9.42 -8.29 13.45
CA ARG A 194 10.40 -9.38 13.34
C ARG A 194 11.23 -9.54 14.62
N GLY A 195 11.61 -8.45 15.26
CA GLY A 195 12.40 -8.44 16.50
C GLY A 195 11.60 -8.88 17.74
N SER A 196 10.28 -8.63 17.74
CA SER A 196 9.41 -8.92 18.88
C SER A 196 8.83 -10.34 18.90
N LYS A 197 9.05 -11.18 17.88
CA LYS A 197 8.43 -12.52 17.75
C LYS A 197 8.57 -13.45 18.96
N LYS A 198 9.59 -13.26 19.80
CA LYS A 198 9.85 -14.08 21.00
C LYS A 198 9.30 -13.45 22.29
N ASP A 199 8.71 -12.26 22.20
CA ASP A 199 8.14 -11.54 23.33
C ASP A 199 6.66 -11.94 23.51
N ASN A 200 6.26 -12.20 24.75
CA ASN A 200 4.86 -12.50 25.09
C ASN A 200 3.94 -11.29 24.86
N ASN A 201 4.50 -10.08 24.78
CA ASN A 201 3.79 -8.82 24.54
C ASN A 201 3.98 -8.28 23.11
N ALA A 202 4.47 -9.10 22.17
CA ALA A 202 4.80 -8.66 20.80
C ALA A 202 3.66 -7.89 20.11
N ALA A 203 2.42 -8.40 20.21
CA ALA A 203 1.25 -7.76 19.64
C ALA A 203 1.01 -6.35 20.22
N GLN A 204 1.18 -6.18 21.54
CA GLN A 204 1.02 -4.88 22.18
C GLN A 204 2.12 -3.89 21.77
N ILE A 205 3.38 -4.35 21.66
CA ILE A 205 4.52 -3.51 21.25
C ILE A 205 4.30 -2.98 19.83
N VAL A 206 3.99 -3.89 18.91
CA VAL A 206 3.81 -3.58 17.48
C VAL A 206 2.60 -2.69 17.26
N ASN A 207 1.45 -3.04 17.83
CA ASN A 207 0.21 -2.27 17.64
C ASN A 207 0.25 -0.92 18.40
N ARG A 208 1.04 -0.76 19.46
CA ARG A 208 1.26 0.54 20.12
C ARG A 208 2.09 1.49 19.25
N MET A 209 3.14 0.99 18.60
CA MET A 209 3.94 1.80 17.65
C MET A 209 3.09 2.25 16.45
N LEU A 210 2.11 1.45 16.06
CA LEU A 210 1.13 1.82 15.05
C LEU A 210 0.12 2.86 15.57
N GLY A 211 -0.31 2.75 16.83
CA GLY A 211 -1.22 3.72 17.46
C GLY A 211 -0.59 5.09 17.74
N SER A 212 0.74 5.22 17.73
CA SER A 212 1.41 6.52 17.71
C SER A 212 1.41 7.21 16.35
N ILE A 213 1.02 6.49 15.29
CA ILE A 213 0.77 7.04 13.97
C ILE A 213 -0.73 7.34 13.91
N ASP A 214 -1.08 8.62 13.97
CA ASP A 214 -2.46 9.08 14.24
C ASP A 214 -3.39 8.86 13.03
N PHE A 215 -3.96 7.67 12.86
CA PHE A 215 -4.87 7.39 11.74
C PHE A 215 -6.31 7.92 11.95
N SER A 216 -6.53 8.85 12.90
CA SER A 216 -7.85 9.36 13.34
C SER A 216 -8.49 10.35 12.36
#